data_AF-V9QFM4-F1
#
_entry.id   AF-V9QFM4-F1
#
_cell.length_a   1.000
_cell.length_b   1.000
_cell.length_c   1.000
_cell.angle_alpha   90.00
_cell.angle_beta   90.00
_cell.angle_gamma   90.00
#
_symmetry.space_group_name_H-M   'P 1'
#
loop_
_entity.id
_entity.type
_entity.pdbx_description
1 polymer ?
#
loop_
_entity_poly.entity_id
_entity_poly.type
_entity_poly.pdbx_seq_one_letter_code
_entity_poly.pdbx_strand_id
1 'polypeptide(L)'
;MATHVTVSHGADFEGVDRFTVKQLRELGQYVRGVLSYDDYTKLTPVLDHAGERELAFNTAEAALLAVLLRRAAAARTLPKKYAGPALLLGLSAARAVDEGETWTWTLEEAGR
;
A
#
# COMPACT_ATOMS: atom_id res chain seq x y z
N MET A 1 -0.02 -12.16 15.79
CA MET A 1 -0.62 -11.09 14.95
C MET A 1 0.53 -10.48 14.18
N ALA A 2 0.43 -10.46 12.85
CA ALA A 2 1.50 -9.94 12.01
C ALA A 2 1.85 -8.51 12.42
N THR A 3 3.15 -8.25 12.57
CA THR A 3 3.65 -6.91 12.91
C THR A 3 4.08 -6.16 11.66
N HIS A 4 4.32 -6.89 10.57
CA HIS A 4 4.74 -6.36 9.29
C HIS A 4 3.92 -6.95 8.14
N VAL A 5 3.90 -6.21 7.05
CA VAL A 5 3.39 -6.63 5.76
C VAL A 5 4.53 -6.46 4.75
N THR A 6 4.74 -7.51 3.98
CA THR A 6 5.71 -7.57 2.89
C THR A 6 4.96 -7.41 1.58
N VAL A 7 5.33 -6.43 0.78
CA VAL A 7 4.63 -6.07 -0.46
C VAL A 7 5.48 -6.49 -1.65
N SER A 8 4.88 -7.22 -2.59
CA SER A 8 5.56 -7.64 -3.82
C SER A 8 5.69 -6.51 -4.84
N HIS A 9 6.70 -6.60 -5.70
CA HIS A 9 6.99 -5.61 -6.73
C HIS A 9 6.74 -6.11 -8.17
N GLY A 10 6.22 -7.34 -8.34
CA GLY A 10 6.26 -8.06 -9.63
C GLY A 10 7.54 -8.91 -9.76
N ALA A 11 7.49 -10.02 -10.50
CA ALA A 11 8.09 -11.32 -10.17
C ALA A 11 9.62 -11.39 -10.02
N ASP A 12 10.39 -10.43 -10.52
CA ASP A 12 11.82 -10.70 -10.78
C ASP A 12 12.81 -9.78 -10.06
N PHE A 13 12.36 -8.97 -9.11
CA PHE A 13 13.26 -8.23 -8.23
C PHE A 13 13.15 -8.77 -6.80
N GLU A 14 14.28 -9.16 -6.22
CA GLU A 14 14.45 -9.48 -4.79
C GLU A 14 14.12 -8.30 -3.84
N GLY A 15 13.47 -7.24 -4.34
CA GLY A 15 12.97 -6.12 -3.57
C GLY A 15 11.55 -6.42 -3.11
N VAL A 16 11.40 -6.73 -1.83
CA VAL A 16 10.13 -6.62 -1.13
C VAL A 16 10.16 -5.38 -0.25
N ASP A 17 9.15 -4.54 -0.35
CA ASP A 17 8.99 -3.46 0.61
C ASP A 17 8.34 -4.01 1.88
N ARG A 18 9.01 -3.79 3.02
CA ARG A 18 8.50 -4.18 4.33
C ARG A 18 7.93 -2.97 5.05
N PHE A 19 6.66 -3.02 5.39
CA PHE A 19 5.96 -1.99 6.16
C PHE A 19 5.51 -2.53 7.50
N THR A 20 5.53 -1.70 8.55
CA THR A 20 4.87 -2.08 9.80
C THR A 20 3.35 -1.97 9.62
N VAL A 21 2.60 -2.89 10.22
CA VAL A 21 1.12 -2.82 10.22
C VAL A 21 0.63 -1.49 10.78
N LYS A 22 1.29 -0.99 11.83
CA LYS A 22 1.01 0.32 12.42
C LYS A 22 1.15 1.45 11.40
N GLN A 23 2.24 1.48 10.63
CA GLN A 23 2.48 2.52 9.63
C GLN A 23 1.43 2.51 8.52
N LEU A 24 0.99 1.33 8.06
CA LEU A 24 -0.05 1.20 7.05
C LEU A 24 -1.41 1.70 7.56
N ARG A 25 -1.80 1.31 8.77
CA ARG A 25 -3.05 1.75 9.40
C ARG A 25 -3.06 3.25 9.68
N GLU A 26 -1.96 3.80 10.18
CA GLU A 26 -1.81 5.24 10.37
C GLU A 26 -1.89 5.98 9.03
N LEU A 27 -1.22 5.50 7.97
CA LEU A 27 -1.36 6.06 6.63
C LEU A 27 -2.83 6.10 6.22
N GLY A 28 -3.59 5.03 6.46
CA GLY A 28 -5.05 4.96 6.25
C GLY A 28 -5.82 6.09 6.93
N GLN A 29 -5.45 6.52 8.13
CA GLN A 29 -6.07 7.65 8.81
C GLN A 29 -5.78 8.98 8.10
N TYR A 30 -4.55 9.18 7.64
CA TYR A 30 -4.17 10.43 6.97
C TYR A 30 -4.72 10.55 5.54
N VAL A 31 -4.84 9.45 4.77
CA VAL A 31 -5.38 9.55 3.40
C VAL A 31 -6.83 10.06 3.35
N ARG A 32 -7.61 9.87 4.42
CA ARG A 32 -8.97 10.42 4.54
C ARG A 32 -9.03 11.94 4.50
N GLY A 33 -7.99 12.61 5.03
CA GLY A 33 -7.88 14.07 5.01
C GLY A 33 -7.19 14.63 3.77
N VAL A 34 -6.76 13.76 2.86
CA VAL A 34 -5.94 14.08 1.69
C VAL A 34 -6.68 13.82 0.38
N LEU A 35 -7.41 12.70 0.31
CA LEU A 35 -8.14 12.27 -0.87
C LEU A 35 -9.61 12.67 -0.78
N SER A 36 -10.28 12.71 -1.94
CA SER A 36 -11.73 12.90 -2.01
C SER A 36 -12.48 11.73 -1.37
N TYR A 37 -13.77 11.91 -1.04
CA TYR A 37 -14.61 10.85 -0.49
C TYR A 37 -14.62 9.58 -1.36
N ASP A 38 -14.82 9.75 -2.67
CA ASP A 38 -14.86 8.65 -3.63
C ASP A 38 -13.52 7.93 -3.77
N ASP A 39 -12.42 8.59 -3.45
CA ASP A 39 -11.08 8.04 -3.56
C ASP A 39 -10.65 7.34 -2.26
N TYR A 40 -10.80 8.01 -1.11
CA TYR A 40 -10.33 7.42 0.14
C TYR A 40 -11.14 6.16 0.49
N THR A 41 -12.43 6.10 0.16
CA THR A 41 -13.28 4.93 0.43
C THR A 41 -12.82 3.66 -0.29
N LYS A 42 -12.04 3.79 -1.38
CA LYS A 42 -11.45 2.66 -2.12
C LYS A 42 -10.10 2.23 -1.52
N LEU A 43 -9.35 3.16 -0.93
CA LEU A 43 -8.00 2.90 -0.42
C LEU A 43 -7.96 2.57 1.07
N THR A 44 -8.79 3.23 1.89
CA THR A 44 -8.72 3.08 3.36
C THR A 44 -9.06 1.67 3.85
N PRO A 45 -10.02 0.91 3.28
CA PRO A 45 -10.27 -0.46 3.73
C PRO A 45 -9.03 -1.35 3.60
N VAL A 46 -8.25 -1.20 2.53
CA VAL A 46 -6.99 -1.94 2.33
C VAL A 46 -5.97 -1.60 3.43
N LEU A 47 -5.84 -0.32 3.77
CA LEU A 47 -4.88 0.17 4.76
C LEU A 47 -5.31 -0.13 6.21
N ASP A 48 -6.59 0.00 6.52
CA ASP A 48 -7.12 -0.22 7.88
C ASP A 48 -7.04 -1.70 8.26
N HIS A 49 -7.32 -2.59 7.31
CA HIS A 49 -7.25 -4.05 7.48
C HIS A 49 -5.87 -4.63 7.18
N ALA A 50 -4.85 -3.78 7.00
CA ALA A 50 -3.48 -4.24 6.85
C ALA A 50 -3.07 -5.09 8.07
N GLY A 51 -2.42 -6.23 7.80
CA GLY A 51 -1.96 -7.16 8.84
C GLY A 51 -2.99 -8.20 9.30
N GLU A 52 -4.24 -8.12 8.84
CA GLU A 52 -5.31 -9.05 9.28
C GLU A 52 -5.36 -10.32 8.43
N ARG A 53 -5.05 -10.19 7.15
CA ARG A 53 -4.95 -11.28 6.18
C ARG A 53 -3.97 -10.90 5.08
N GLU A 54 -3.55 -11.90 4.33
CA GLU A 54 -2.88 -11.66 3.05
C GLU A 54 -3.86 -11.03 2.07
N LEU A 55 -3.37 -10.11 1.25
CA LEU A 55 -4.16 -9.45 0.21
C LEU A 55 -3.50 -9.71 -1.14
N ALA A 56 -4.34 -9.94 -2.16
CA ALA A 56 -3.92 -10.09 -3.53
C ALA A 56 -4.83 -9.20 -4.38
N PHE A 57 -4.23 -8.36 -5.20
CA PHE A 57 -4.92 -7.40 -6.06
C PHE A 57 -4.65 -7.75 -7.51
N ASN A 58 -5.71 -7.86 -8.30
CA ASN A 58 -5.56 -8.03 -9.74
C ASN A 58 -5.04 -6.72 -10.38
N THR A 59 -4.68 -6.78 -11.67
CA THR A 59 -4.13 -5.65 -12.42
C THR A 59 -5.00 -4.39 -12.35
N ALA A 60 -6.33 -4.50 -12.44
CA ALA A 60 -7.21 -3.33 -12.40
C ALA A 60 -7.26 -2.69 -11.01
N GLU A 61 -7.29 -3.51 -9.95
CA GLU A 61 -7.24 -3.05 -8.56
C GLU A 61 -5.89 -2.41 -8.24
N ALA A 62 -4.79 -3.05 -8.64
CA ALA A 62 -3.44 -2.53 -8.45
C ALA A 62 -3.25 -1.19 -9.17
N ALA A 63 -3.77 -1.03 -10.40
CA ALA A 63 -3.69 0.21 -11.14
C ALA A 63 -4.42 1.37 -10.44
N LEU A 64 -5.63 1.09 -9.94
CA LEU A 64 -6.39 2.06 -9.16
C LEU A 64 -5.63 2.45 -7.89
N LEU A 65 -5.17 1.46 -7.10
CA LEU A 65 -4.46 1.71 -5.84
C LEU A 65 -3.15 2.47 -6.08
N ALA A 66 -2.41 2.15 -7.14
CA ALA A 66 -1.20 2.87 -7.54
C ALA A 66 -1.45 4.37 -7.73
N VAL A 67 -2.53 4.72 -8.45
CA VAL A 67 -2.91 6.12 -8.68
C VAL A 67 -3.29 6.81 -7.37
N LEU A 68 -4.10 6.17 -6.53
CA LEU A 68 -4.55 6.75 -5.26
C LEU A 68 -3.40 6.97 -4.28
N LEU A 69 -2.49 6.01 -4.17
CA LEU A 69 -1.31 6.07 -3.32
C LEU A 69 -0.33 7.16 -3.77
N ARG A 70 -0.07 7.28 -5.07
CA ARG A 70 0.78 8.35 -5.61
C ARG A 70 0.15 9.74 -5.44
N ARG A 71 -1.17 9.85 -5.62
CA ARG A 71 -1.91 11.09 -5.36
C ARG A 71 -1.81 11.48 -3.88
N ALA A 72 -1.97 10.51 -2.97
CA ALA A 72 -1.79 10.74 -1.55
C ALA A 72 -0.36 11.20 -1.21
N ALA A 73 0.65 10.53 -1.76
CA ALA A 73 2.07 10.84 -1.55
C ALA A 73 2.43 12.26 -2.03
N ALA A 74 1.79 12.74 -3.10
CA ALA A 74 2.00 14.09 -3.63
C ALA A 74 1.29 15.19 -2.82
N ALA A 75 0.42 14.85 -1.89
CA ALA A 75 -0.34 15.83 -1.15
C ALA A 75 0.52 16.56 -0.10
N ARG A 76 0.48 17.89 -0.13
CA ARG A 76 1.26 18.75 0.77
C ARG A 76 0.87 18.60 2.24
N THR A 77 -0.35 18.14 2.50
CA THR A 77 -0.91 17.95 3.86
C THR A 77 -0.59 16.58 4.45
N LEU A 78 -0.07 15.63 3.65
CA LEU A 78 0.34 14.32 4.16
C LEU A 78 1.65 14.47 4.95
N PRO A 79 1.75 13.93 6.20
CA PRO A 79 3.00 14.00 6.94
C PRO A 79 4.14 13.29 6.19
N LYS A 80 5.33 13.92 6.17
CA LYS A 80 6.50 13.42 5.42
C LYS A 80 6.86 11.96 5.72
N LYS A 81 6.65 11.51 6.96
CA LYS A 81 6.89 10.11 7.38
C LYS A 81 5.99 9.07 6.70
N TYR A 82 4.85 9.49 6.14
CA TYR A 82 3.92 8.62 5.41
C TYR A 82 3.95 8.86 3.89
N ALA A 83 4.48 10.00 3.43
CA ALA A 83 4.63 10.27 2.00
C ALA A 83 5.57 9.28 1.31
N GLY A 84 6.70 8.91 1.94
CA GLY A 84 7.61 7.88 1.44
C GLY A 84 6.93 6.52 1.30
N PRO A 85 6.33 5.96 2.36
CA PRO A 85 5.57 4.71 2.30
C PRO A 85 4.45 4.71 1.25
N ALA A 86 3.65 5.79 1.17
CA ALA A 86 2.60 5.90 0.17
C ALA A 86 3.17 5.90 -1.26
N LEU A 87 4.31 6.56 -1.49
CA LEU A 87 4.97 6.56 -2.79
C LEU A 87 5.48 5.15 -3.15
N LEU A 88 6.17 4.48 -2.22
CA LEU A 88 6.72 3.14 -2.44
C LEU A 88 5.62 2.13 -2.75
N LEU A 89 4.54 2.10 -1.97
CA LEU A 89 3.35 1.28 -2.25
C LEU A 89 2.75 1.60 -3.63
N GLY A 90 2.67 2.87 -3.98
CA GLY A 90 2.15 3.29 -5.27
C GLY A 90 3.04 2.88 -6.44
N LEU A 91 4.36 2.83 -6.25
CA LEU A 91 5.33 2.37 -7.23
C LEU A 91 5.31 0.85 -7.38
N SER A 92 5.25 0.09 -6.29
CA SER A 92 5.17 -1.37 -6.35
C SER A 92 3.87 -1.85 -6.99
N ALA A 93 2.74 -1.21 -6.67
CA ALA A 93 1.47 -1.46 -7.34
C ALA A 93 1.51 -1.15 -8.84
N ALA A 94 2.09 0.00 -9.23
CA ALA A 94 2.23 0.36 -10.64
C ALA A 94 3.11 -0.64 -11.40
N ARG A 95 4.18 -1.12 -10.77
CA ARG A 95 5.09 -2.08 -11.37
C ARG A 95 4.43 -3.44 -11.58
N ALA A 96 3.69 -3.94 -10.59
CA ALA A 96 2.90 -5.16 -10.75
C ALA A 96 1.90 -5.04 -11.93
N VAL A 97 1.35 -3.84 -12.17
CA VAL A 97 0.49 -3.59 -13.34
C VAL A 97 1.27 -3.65 -14.64
N ASP A 98 2.44 -3.00 -14.71
CA ASP A 98 3.28 -2.95 -15.91
C ASP A 98 3.79 -4.36 -16.29
N GLU A 99 4.06 -5.21 -15.29
CA GLU A 99 4.49 -6.60 -15.47
C GLU A 99 3.31 -7.56 -15.70
N GLY A 100 2.06 -7.08 -15.57
CA GLY A 100 0.85 -7.88 -15.80
C GLY A 100 0.59 -8.90 -14.69
N GLU A 101 1.08 -8.62 -13.47
CA GLU A 101 1.10 -9.54 -12.35
C GLU A 101 0.11 -9.19 -11.24
N THR A 102 -0.09 -10.13 -10.33
CA THR A 102 -0.88 -9.91 -9.12
C THR A 102 -0.03 -9.21 -8.08
N TRP A 103 -0.51 -8.08 -7.59
CA TRP A 103 0.15 -7.35 -6.50
C TRP A 103 -0.26 -7.99 -5.16
N THR A 104 0.71 -8.43 -4.35
CA THR A 104 0.45 -9.23 -3.15
C THR A 104 1.04 -8.60 -1.90
N TRP A 105 0.30 -8.70 -0.81
CA TRP A 105 0.67 -8.26 0.53
C TRP A 105 0.67 -9.47 1.44
N THR A 106 1.86 -9.90 1.85
CA THR A 106 2.07 -11.09 2.67
C THR A 106 2.28 -10.69 4.12
N LEU A 107 1.72 -11.46 5.05
CA LEU A 107 1.88 -11.21 6.48
C LEU A 107 3.24 -11.70 6.97
N GLU A 108 3.94 -10.88 7.75
CA GLU A 108 5.18 -11.28 8.41
C GLU A 108 5.07 -11.02 9.92
N GLU A 109 5.26 -12.08 10.71
CA GLU A 109 5.45 -11.95 12.14
C GLU A 109 6.89 -11.48 12.41
N ALA A 110 7.06 -10.47 13.28
CA ALA A 110 8.40 -10.15 13.78
C ALA A 110 8.93 -11.41 14.46
N GLY A 111 9.98 -11.99 13.88
CA GLY A 111 10.56 -13.25 14.31
C GLY A 111 10.79 -13.31 15.81
N ARG A 112 10.48 -14.48 16.35
CA ARG A 112 10.90 -14.98 17.66
C ARG A 112 12.41 -15.10 17.74
#